data_AF-A0A075AJ47-F1
#
_entry.id   AF-A0A075AJ47-F1
#
_cell.length_a   1.000
_cell.length_b   1.000
_cell.length_c   1.000
_cell.angle_alpha   90.00
_cell.angle_beta   90.00
_cell.angle_gamma   90.00
#
_symmetry.space_group_name_H-M   'P 1'
#
loop_
_entity.id
_entity.type
_entity.pdbx_description
1 polymer ?
#
loop_
_entity_poly.entity_id
_entity_poly.type
_entity_poly.pdbx_seq_one_letter_code
_entity_poly.pdbx_strand_id
1 'polypeptide(L)'
;VSEFLSSKQNEISLQTPPKYATDLDKEDLELIHDFGSLSTQQLMDKIKHLQNLAYQVGLEEGKRLQTSLLSSLAKEMTRGKFLNILGKR
;
A
#
# COMPACT_ATOMS: atom_id res chain seq x y z
N VAL A 1 17.78 -10.93 35.67
CA VAL A 1 16.97 -10.04 34.77
C VAL A 1 17.84 -8.99 34.11
N SER A 2 18.80 -8.37 34.82
CA SER A 2 19.70 -7.35 34.26
C SER A 2 20.63 -7.83 33.13
N GLU A 3 21.06 -9.09 33.14
CA GLU A 3 21.89 -9.68 32.06
C GLU A 3 21.15 -9.84 30.73
N PHE A 4 19.83 -10.01 30.76
CA PHE A 4 19.02 -10.17 29.55
C PHE A 4 18.80 -8.83 28.82
N LEU A 5 18.79 -7.72 29.57
CA LEU A 5 18.71 -6.36 29.02
C LEU A 5 20.06 -5.89 28.46
N SER A 6 21.17 -6.28 29.10
CA SER A 6 22.51 -5.90 28.67
C SER A 6 22.90 -6.49 27.30
N SER A 7 22.51 -7.74 27.03
CA SER A 7 22.78 -8.38 25.72
C SER A 7 21.98 -7.83 24.55
N LYS A 8 20.88 -7.11 24.78
CA LYS A 8 20.07 -6.45 23.73
C LYS A 8 20.54 -5.03 23.40
N GLN A 9 21.35 -4.41 24.25
CA GLN A 9 21.81 -3.04 24.06
C GLN A 9 22.90 -2.92 22.99
N ASN A 10 23.57 -4.03 22.63
CA ASN A 10 24.75 -4.03 21.76
C ASN A 10 24.45 -4.33 20.26
N GLU A 11 23.18 -4.44 19.88
CA GLU A 11 22.73 -4.73 18.49
C GLU A 11 21.90 -3.58 17.89
N ILE A 12 22.05 -2.34 18.38
CA ILE A 12 21.41 -1.15 17.81
C ILE A 12 22.46 -0.06 17.53
N SER A 13 23.59 -0.48 16.96
CA SER A 13 24.61 0.40 16.41
C SER A 13 24.67 0.22 14.89
N LEU A 14 23.57 0.51 14.20
CA LEU A 14 23.59 0.82 12.77
C LEU A 14 23.16 2.29 12.60
N GLN A 15 24.13 3.11 12.23
CA GLN A 15 24.05 4.55 11.98
C GLN A 15 23.22 4.91 10.74
N THR A 16 21.98 4.46 10.67
CA THR A 16 20.97 5.08 9.81
C THR A 16 19.94 5.71 10.73
N PRO A 17 19.66 7.02 10.61
CA PRO A 17 18.50 7.60 11.29
C PRO A 17 17.29 6.70 10.99
N PRO A 18 16.45 6.39 11.99
CA PRO A 18 15.18 5.73 11.73
C PRO A 18 14.49 6.41 10.53
N LYS A 19 13.79 5.69 9.66
CA LYS A 19 13.10 6.34 8.52
C LYS A 19 12.06 7.37 8.96
N TYR A 20 11.68 7.37 10.24
CA TYR A 20 10.81 8.33 10.94
C TYR A 20 11.59 9.51 11.55
N ALA A 21 12.91 9.56 11.38
CA ALA A 21 13.79 10.68 11.71
C ALA A 21 14.06 11.58 10.50
N THR A 22 13.28 11.42 9.42
CA THR A 22 13.05 12.49 8.44
C THR A 22 12.18 13.57 9.06
N ASP A 23 12.27 14.81 8.55
CA ASP A 23 11.35 15.89 8.93
C ASP A 23 9.91 15.37 8.86
N LEU A 24 9.25 15.27 10.01
CA LEU A 24 7.83 14.97 10.07
C LEU A 24 7.12 16.26 9.70
N ASP A 25 6.34 16.21 8.62
CA ASP A 25 5.54 17.35 8.22
C ASP A 25 4.43 17.58 9.27
N LYS A 26 3.83 18.78 9.24
CA LYS A 26 2.80 19.16 10.21
C LYS A 26 1.64 18.15 10.21
N GLU A 27 1.27 17.69 9.02
CA GLU A 27 0.22 16.71 8.80
C GLU A 27 0.54 15.35 9.44
N ASP A 28 1.81 14.93 9.41
CA ASP A 28 2.27 13.68 10.03
C ASP A 28 2.17 13.77 11.56
N LEU A 29 2.57 14.92 12.13
CA LEU A 29 2.47 15.16 13.57
C LEU A 29 1.02 15.20 14.05
N GLU A 30 0.12 15.84 13.29
CA GLU A 30 -1.32 15.86 13.56
C GLU A 30 -1.90 14.43 13.52
N LEU A 31 -1.50 13.63 12.53
CA LEU A 31 -1.96 12.25 12.42
C LEU A 31 -1.51 11.38 13.61
N ILE A 32 -0.24 11.51 14.03
CA ILE A 32 0.29 10.79 15.20
C ILE A 32 -0.47 11.19 16.46
N HIS A 33 -0.71 12.49 16.65
CA HIS A 33 -1.47 13.00 17.79
C HIS A 33 -2.89 12.44 17.81
N ASP A 34 -3.57 12.46 16.66
CA ASP A 34 -4.94 11.96 16.53
C ASP A 34 -5.03 10.47 16.88
N PHE A 35 -4.11 9.65 16.37
CA PHE A 35 -4.06 8.22 16.75
C PHE A 35 -3.68 7.99 18.22
N GLY A 36 -2.80 8.82 18.78
CA GLY A 36 -2.39 8.75 20.19
C GLY A 36 -3.50 9.14 21.17
N SER A 37 -4.45 9.98 20.75
CA SER A 37 -5.61 10.38 21.56
C SER A 37 -6.73 9.33 21.64
N LEU A 38 -6.68 8.29 20.79
CA LEU A 38 -7.71 7.25 20.76
C LEU A 38 -7.54 6.26 21.92
N SER A 39 -8.66 5.82 22.50
CA SER A 39 -8.64 4.65 23.37
C SER A 39 -8.26 3.39 22.57
N THR A 40 -7.74 2.36 23.25
CA THR A 40 -7.34 1.09 22.63
C THR A 40 -8.45 0.51 21.74
N GLN A 41 -9.70 0.57 22.19
CA GLN A 41 -10.83 0.05 21.41
C GLN A 41 -11.03 0.83 20.10
N GLN A 42 -11.02 2.16 20.17
CA GLN A 42 -11.17 3.03 19.01
C GLN A 42 -10.01 2.88 18.03
N LEU A 43 -8.78 2.71 18.53
CA LEU A 43 -7.61 2.46 17.71
C LEU A 43 -7.74 1.14 16.95
N MET A 44 -8.18 0.06 17.61
CA MET A 44 -8.39 -1.24 16.97
C MET A 44 -9.47 -1.19 15.89
N ASP A 45 -10.55 -0.44 16.11
CA ASP A 45 -11.61 -0.28 15.11
C ASP A 45 -11.12 0.55 13.91
N LYS A 46 -10.32 1.58 14.15
CA LYS A 46 -9.70 2.38 13.08
C LYS A 46 -8.69 1.55 12.26
N ILE A 47 -7.93 0.67 12.89
CA ILE A 47 -7.02 -0.28 12.21
C ILE A 47 -7.82 -1.21 11.29
N LYS A 48 -8.90 -1.82 11.80
CA LYS A 48 -9.76 -2.69 10.98
C LYS A 48 -10.35 -1.95 9.78
N HIS A 49 -10.80 -0.71 10.00
CA HIS A 49 -11.34 0.12 8.92
C HIS A 49 -10.28 0.41 7.84
N LEU A 50 -9.06 0.79 8.23
CA LEU A 50 -7.96 1.01 7.28
C LEU A 50 -7.59 -0.25 6.51
N GLN A 51 -7.58 -1.42 7.16
CA GLN A 51 -7.35 -2.70 6.50
C GLN A 51 -8.43 -3.01 5.46
N ASN A 52 -9.70 -2.78 5.81
CA ASN A 52 -10.81 -2.95 4.87
C ASN A 52 -10.72 -1.99 3.68
N LEU A 53 -10.33 -0.73 3.93
CA LEU A 53 -10.12 0.26 2.88
C LEU A 53 -8.97 -0.17 1.94
N ALA A 54 -7.83 -0.57 2.49
CA ALA A 54 -6.70 -1.04 1.70
C ALA A 54 -7.07 -2.25 0.83
N TYR A 55 -7.88 -3.17 1.37
CA TYR A 55 -8.39 -4.31 0.61
C TYR A 55 -9.31 -3.86 -0.55
N GLN A 56 -10.25 -2.94 -0.30
CA GLN A 56 -11.15 -2.42 -1.34
C GLN A 56 -10.38 -1.72 -2.46
N VAL A 57 -9.41 -0.86 -2.10
CA VAL A 57 -8.55 -0.17 -3.08
C VAL A 57 -7.80 -1.18 -3.94
N GLY A 58 -7.21 -2.22 -3.34
CA GLY A 58 -6.51 -3.27 -4.08
C GLY A 58 -7.41 -4.02 -5.07
N LEU A 59 -8.65 -4.32 -4.68
CA LEU A 59 -9.63 -4.93 -5.58
C LEU A 59 -10.02 -3.99 -6.73
N GLU A 60 -10.24 -2.71 -6.45
CA GLU A 60 -10.61 -1.71 -7.45
C GLU A 60 -9.50 -1.51 -8.48
N GLU A 61 -8.26 -1.38 -8.03
CA GLU A 61 -7.10 -1.28 -8.92
C GLU A 61 -6.94 -2.53 -9.79
N GLY A 62 -7.07 -3.73 -9.21
CA GLY A 62 -7.02 -4.98 -9.96
C GLY A 62 -8.10 -5.06 -11.04
N LYS A 63 -9.33 -4.64 -10.72
CA LYS A 63 -10.46 -4.62 -11.66
C LYS A 63 -10.26 -3.56 -12.75
N ARG A 64 -9.72 -2.39 -12.40
CA ARG A 64 -9.37 -1.33 -13.35
C ARG A 64 -8.28 -1.77 -14.31
N LEU A 65 -7.25 -2.46 -13.82
CA LEU A 65 -6.19 -3.03 -14.66
C LEU A 65 -6.75 -4.09 -15.61
N GLN A 66 -7.59 -5.01 -15.12
CA GLN A 66 -8.22 -6.05 -15.93
C GLN A 66 -9.10 -5.45 -17.04
N THR A 67 -9.95 -4.47 -16.71
CA THR A 67 -10.84 -3.82 -17.68
C THR A 67 -10.06 -3.02 -18.74
N SER A 68 -8.99 -2.33 -18.33
CA SER A 68 -8.07 -1.64 -19.24
C SER A 68 -7.39 -2.60 -20.23
N LEU A 69 -6.90 -3.73 -19.72
CA LEU A 69 -6.25 -4.76 -20.54
C LEU A 69 -7.23 -5.38 -21.55
N LEU A 70 -8.44 -5.72 -21.10
CA LEU A 70 -9.47 -6.28 -21.97
C LEU A 70 -9.91 -5.29 -23.06
N SER A 71 -10.08 -4.01 -22.72
CA SER A 71 -10.40 -2.95 -23.69
C SER A 71 -9.31 -2.80 -24.74
N SER A 72 -8.04 -2.85 -24.31
CA SER A 72 -6.88 -2.76 -25.21
C SER A 72 -6.81 -3.95 -26.15
N LEU A 73 -7.03 -5.16 -25.65
CA LEU A 73 -7.06 -6.38 -26.47
C LEU A 73 -8.21 -6.34 -27.50
N ALA A 74 -9.40 -5.90 -27.09
CA ALA A 74 -10.55 -5.78 -27.99
C ALA A 74 -10.29 -4.79 -29.13
N LYS A 75 -9.60 -3.67 -28.84
CA LYS A 75 -9.17 -2.69 -29.86
C LYS A 75 -8.19 -3.33 -30.83
N GLU A 76 -7.20 -4.07 -30.35
CA GLU A 76 -6.21 -4.72 -31.21
C GLU A 76 -6.85 -5.81 -32.09
N MET A 77 -7.75 -6.63 -31.54
CA MET A 77 -8.52 -7.60 -32.32
C MET A 77 -9.37 -6.94 -33.41
N THR A 78 -10.01 -5.81 -33.08
CA THR A 78 -10.80 -5.03 -34.04
C THR A 78 -9.92 -4.47 -35.15
N ARG A 79 -8.76 -3.91 -34.82
CA ARG A 79 -7.75 -3.44 -35.77
C ARG A 79 -7.27 -4.57 -36.69
N GLY A 80 -7.00 -5.75 -36.15
CA GLY A 80 -6.62 -6.92 -36.93
C GLY A 80 -7.70 -7.36 -37.93
N LYS A 81 -8.98 -7.32 -37.53
CA LYS A 81 -10.10 -7.59 -38.45
C LYS A 81 -10.13 -6.62 -39.62
N PHE A 82 -9.95 -5.32 -39.37
CA PHE A 82 -9.92 -4.30 -40.43
C PHE A 82 -8.75 -4.46 -41.40
N LEU A 83 -7.60 -4.89 -40.90
CA LEU A 83 -6.41 -5.10 -41.73
C LEU A 83 -6.41 -6.44 -42.49
N ASN A 84 -7.46 -7.26 -42.34
CA ASN A 84 -7.59 -8.60 -42.92
C ASN A 84 -6.34 -9.48 -42.72
N ILE A 85 -5.63 -9.31 -41.60
CA ILE A 85 -4.39 -10.04 -41.31
C ILE A 85 -4.60 -11.55 -41.13
N LEU A 86 -5.85 -11.99 -40.90
CA LEU A 86 -6.25 -13.40 -40.83
C LEU A 86 -7.04 -13.86 -42.06
N GLY A 87 -7.07 -13.07 -43.14
CA GLY A 87 -7.73 -13.46 -44.38
C GLY A 87 -7.12 -14.76 -44.92
N LYS A 88 -7.96 -15.80 -45.07
CA LYS A 88 -7.54 -17.08 -45.65
C LYS A 88 -7.01 -16.86 -47.08
N ARG A 89 -5.80 -17.37 -47.35
CA ARG A 89 -5.30 -17.57 -48.71
C ARG A 89 -6.13 -18.62 -49.44
#